data_AF-A0A2L0UBA1-F1
#
_entry.id   AF-A0A2L0UBA1-F1
#
_cell.length_a   1.000
_cell.length_b   1.000
_cell.length_c   1.000
_cell.angle_alpha   90.00
_cell.angle_beta   90.00
_cell.angle_gamma   90.00
#
_symmetry.space_group_name_H-M   'P 1'
#
loop_
_entity.id
_entity.type
_entity.pdbx_description
1 polymer ?
#
loop_
_entity_poly.entity_id
_entity_poly.type
_entity_poly.pdbx_seq_one_letter_code
_entity_poly.pdbx_strand_id
1 'polypeptide(L)'
;MTPPALLPAAGPHRAVVRLAIALAALVLTVSACAQGGPATEPTEQESTMQSSTPDPSEALSGTPAPTSGGPAPTATGTAPGSSAVAALLTVTLQQDAAAEPVQYVLECVDGAPGPASTLPGAEAACAALARLGSTFFTARPSKDIICTQQYGGPQTASISGEIDGTPVLAAFSLTDGCEISRWNKAQDILGAPGAQ
;
A
#
# COMPACT_ATOMS: atom_id res chain seq x y z
N MET A 1 -11.51 46.76 48.35
CA MET A 1 -11.69 45.64 47.40
C MET A 1 -10.66 45.83 46.30
N THR A 2 -9.57 45.09 46.39
CA THR A 2 -8.37 45.21 45.55
C THR A 2 -8.45 44.19 44.41
N PRO A 3 -8.14 44.54 43.15
CA PRO A 3 -8.08 43.55 42.07
C PRO A 3 -6.82 42.68 42.20
N PRO A 4 -6.85 41.39 41.82
CA PRO A 4 -5.64 40.59 41.72
C PRO A 4 -4.83 40.95 40.46
N ALA A 5 -3.52 41.03 40.64
CA ALA A 5 -2.53 41.25 39.61
C ALA A 5 -2.42 40.05 38.65
N LEU A 6 -2.37 40.31 37.35
CA LEU A 6 -1.94 39.33 36.35
C LEU A 6 -0.43 39.11 36.45
N LEU A 7 -0.02 37.84 36.61
CA LEU A 7 1.35 37.38 36.40
C LEU A 7 1.49 36.88 34.95
N PRO A 8 2.57 37.24 34.23
CA PRO A 8 2.90 36.62 32.95
C PRO A 8 3.58 35.26 33.18
N ALA A 9 3.02 34.19 32.61
CA ALA A 9 3.69 32.89 32.56
C ALA A 9 4.75 32.90 31.44
N ALA A 10 6.01 32.75 31.84
CA ALA A 10 7.16 32.65 30.98
C ALA A 10 7.09 31.41 30.08
N GLY A 11 7.18 31.61 28.77
CA GLY A 11 7.33 30.53 27.80
C GLY A 11 8.73 29.91 27.87
N PRO A 12 8.88 28.59 27.65
CA PRO A 12 10.19 27.96 27.64
C PRO A 12 11.00 28.41 26.41
N HIS A 13 12.14 29.04 26.68
CA HIS A 13 13.17 29.35 25.69
C HIS A 13 13.62 28.05 25.01
N ARG A 14 13.21 27.84 23.76
CA ARG A 14 13.78 26.81 22.88
C ARG A 14 15.24 27.19 22.62
N ALA A 15 16.14 26.61 23.39
CA ALA A 15 17.57 26.67 23.15
C ALA A 15 17.87 25.98 21.80
N VAL A 16 18.09 26.80 20.76
CA VAL A 16 18.59 26.36 19.47
C VAL A 16 20.08 26.04 19.65
N VAL A 17 20.39 24.78 19.97
CA VAL A 17 21.78 24.30 19.95
C VAL A 17 22.14 24.01 18.48
N ARG A 18 22.71 25.03 17.83
CA ARG A 18 23.52 24.85 16.63
C ARG A 18 24.84 24.22 17.08
N LEU A 19 25.03 22.92 16.85
CA LEU A 19 26.36 22.32 16.91
C LEU A 19 26.81 21.94 15.51
N ALA A 20 27.76 22.72 15.03
CA ALA A 20 28.39 22.62 13.74
C ALA A 20 29.60 21.66 13.80
N ILE A 21 29.79 20.92 12.71
CA ILE A 21 31.07 20.47 12.14
C ILE A 21 31.87 19.41 12.90
N ALA A 22 31.95 18.22 12.30
CA ALA A 22 33.23 17.56 12.01
C ALA A 22 33.09 16.65 10.78
N LEU A 23 33.55 17.13 9.63
CA LEU A 23 33.89 16.30 8.47
C LEU A 23 35.03 15.37 8.89
N ALA A 24 34.82 14.06 8.86
CA ALA A 24 35.89 13.07 8.79
C ALA A 24 35.72 12.31 7.48
N ALA A 25 36.38 12.82 6.44
CA ALA A 25 36.58 12.11 5.19
C ALA A 25 37.53 10.94 5.45
N LEU A 26 37.04 9.70 5.36
CA LEU A 26 37.89 8.51 5.31
C LEU A 26 37.87 7.97 3.88
N VAL A 27 38.82 8.47 3.10
CA VAL A 27 39.16 7.97 1.77
C VAL A 27 40.02 6.71 1.96
N LEU A 28 39.48 5.55 1.55
CA LEU A 28 40.24 4.30 1.44
C LEU A 28 40.28 3.90 -0.02
N THR A 29 41.41 4.21 -0.65
CA THR A 29 41.78 3.81 -2.01
C THR A 29 42.68 2.58 -2.00
N VAL A 30 42.45 1.71 -2.98
CA VAL A 30 43.39 0.77 -3.64
C VAL A 30 43.68 -0.58 -2.98
N SER A 31 43.21 -1.65 -3.62
CA SER A 31 44.12 -2.59 -4.31
C SER A 31 43.43 -3.29 -5.47
N ALA A 32 43.93 -2.98 -6.66
CA ALA A 32 43.70 -3.73 -7.87
C ALA A 32 44.47 -5.04 -7.81
N CYS A 33 43.80 -6.16 -8.11
CA CYS A 33 44.43 -7.29 -8.77
C CYS A 33 43.64 -7.53 -10.05
N ALA A 34 44.36 -7.47 -11.15
CA ALA A 34 43.85 -7.59 -12.49
C ALA A 34 44.22 -8.97 -13.07
N GLN A 35 43.46 -9.36 -14.10
CA GLN A 35 43.82 -10.24 -15.21
C GLN A 35 43.77 -11.77 -15.01
N GLY A 36 42.73 -12.38 -15.61
CA GLY A 36 42.90 -13.19 -16.83
C GLY A 36 42.93 -14.72 -16.71
N GLY A 37 41.93 -15.38 -17.29
CA GLY A 37 42.00 -16.82 -17.68
C GLY A 37 40.62 -17.45 -17.90
N PRO A 38 40.47 -18.40 -18.85
CA PRO A 38 39.44 -18.34 -19.88
C PRO A 38 38.12 -19.03 -19.55
N ALA A 39 37.12 -18.60 -20.31
CA ALA A 39 35.86 -19.28 -20.56
C ALA A 39 36.08 -20.79 -20.76
N THR A 40 35.46 -21.58 -19.89
CA THR A 40 35.05 -22.93 -20.23
C THR A 40 33.57 -22.84 -20.53
N GLU A 41 33.29 -22.70 -21.80
CA GLU A 41 32.04 -22.99 -22.47
C GLU A 41 31.60 -24.42 -22.09
N PRO A 42 30.42 -24.62 -21.49
CA PRO A 42 29.67 -25.84 -21.70
C PRO A 42 28.79 -25.57 -22.91
N THR A 43 29.27 -26.07 -24.05
CA THR A 43 28.49 -26.71 -25.11
C THR A 43 27.01 -26.34 -25.16
N GLU A 44 26.70 -25.59 -26.20
CA GLU A 44 25.47 -25.64 -26.97
C GLU A 44 24.73 -26.98 -26.79
N GLN A 45 23.75 -26.97 -25.90
CA GLN A 45 22.59 -27.84 -26.02
C GLN A 45 21.46 -26.93 -26.43
N GLU A 46 21.53 -26.57 -27.71
CA GLU A 46 20.39 -26.22 -28.55
C GLU A 46 19.40 -27.37 -28.45
N SER A 47 18.62 -27.40 -27.37
CA SER A 47 17.46 -28.26 -27.25
C SER A 47 16.35 -27.54 -27.99
N THR A 48 16.28 -27.85 -29.27
CA THR A 48 15.23 -27.54 -30.22
C THR A 48 13.86 -27.91 -29.63
N MET A 49 13.30 -27.07 -28.76
CA MET A 49 11.87 -27.11 -28.44
C MET A 49 11.12 -26.36 -29.53
N GLN A 50 10.94 -27.09 -30.63
CA GLN A 50 9.83 -27.04 -31.57
C GLN A 50 8.96 -25.78 -31.48
N SER A 51 9.26 -24.84 -32.37
CA SER A 51 8.28 -23.92 -32.91
C SER A 51 7.27 -24.74 -33.73
N SER A 52 6.25 -25.28 -33.05
CA SER A 52 5.05 -25.78 -33.72
C SER A 52 4.20 -24.57 -34.06
N THR A 53 4.43 -24.00 -35.25
CA THR A 53 3.48 -23.14 -35.95
C THR A 53 2.20 -23.95 -36.20
N PRO A 54 1.05 -23.62 -35.59
CA PRO A 54 -0.21 -24.17 -36.06
C PRO A 54 -0.57 -23.52 -37.41
N ASP A 55 -0.76 -24.41 -38.38
CA ASP A 55 -1.32 -24.21 -39.71
C ASP A 55 -2.61 -23.35 -39.68
N PRO A 56 -2.73 -22.27 -40.48
CA PRO A 56 -3.98 -21.55 -40.64
C PRO A 56 -4.63 -21.97 -41.95
N SER A 57 -5.23 -23.15 -42.02
CA SER A 57 -6.22 -23.48 -43.05
C SER A 57 -7.08 -24.66 -42.65
N GLU A 58 -8.20 -24.38 -41.98
CA GLU A 58 -9.45 -25.06 -42.35
C GLU A 58 -10.66 -24.20 -41.96
N ALA A 59 -11.27 -23.62 -43.00
CA ALA A 59 -12.61 -23.07 -42.93
C ALA A 59 -13.62 -24.21 -42.84
N LEU A 60 -14.30 -24.33 -41.71
CA LEU A 60 -15.55 -25.10 -41.61
C LEU A 60 -16.62 -24.25 -40.96
N SER A 61 -17.61 -23.92 -41.79
CA SER A 61 -18.90 -23.37 -41.40
C SER A 61 -19.60 -24.30 -40.42
N GLY A 62 -20.07 -23.75 -39.31
CA GLY A 62 -20.89 -24.48 -38.35
C GLY A 62 -21.43 -23.56 -37.28
N THR A 63 -22.54 -22.88 -37.58
CA THR A 63 -23.36 -22.21 -36.57
C THR A 63 -24.32 -23.23 -35.96
N PRO A 64 -24.19 -23.57 -34.67
CA PRO A 64 -25.35 -23.88 -33.85
C PRO A 64 -25.63 -22.70 -32.93
N ALA A 65 -26.84 -22.15 -33.03
CA ALA A 65 -27.38 -21.24 -32.04
C ALA A 65 -27.68 -22.01 -30.75
N PRO A 66 -27.23 -21.55 -29.56
CA PRO A 66 -27.88 -21.95 -28.32
C PRO A 66 -29.05 -21.01 -28.06
N THR A 67 -30.27 -21.53 -28.26
CA THR A 67 -31.44 -21.07 -27.52
C THR A 67 -31.24 -21.51 -26.07
N SER A 68 -31.03 -20.56 -25.17
CA SER A 68 -31.24 -20.74 -23.73
C SER A 68 -31.84 -19.45 -23.18
N GLY A 69 -33.16 -19.34 -23.33
CA GLY A 69 -33.96 -18.49 -22.46
C GLY A 69 -34.04 -19.14 -21.09
N GLY A 70 -33.15 -18.73 -20.18
CA GLY A 70 -33.28 -18.98 -18.75
C GLY A 70 -33.79 -17.71 -18.06
N PRO A 71 -34.74 -17.78 -17.11
CA PRO A 71 -35.18 -16.61 -16.36
C PRO A 71 -33.98 -16.07 -15.59
N ALA A 72 -33.67 -14.78 -15.80
CA ALA A 72 -32.68 -14.07 -15.03
C ALA A 72 -33.07 -14.16 -13.54
N PRO A 73 -32.20 -14.61 -12.63
CA PRO A 73 -32.45 -14.38 -11.22
C PRO A 73 -32.39 -12.88 -11.01
N THR A 74 -33.54 -12.29 -10.66
CA THR A 74 -33.61 -10.95 -10.09
C THR A 74 -32.79 -11.00 -8.79
N ALA A 75 -31.50 -10.70 -8.89
CA ALA A 75 -30.69 -10.44 -7.72
C ALA A 75 -31.16 -9.09 -7.16
N THR A 76 -32.20 -9.12 -6.34
CA THR A 76 -32.48 -8.06 -5.37
C THR A 76 -31.40 -8.14 -4.30
N GLY A 77 -30.18 -7.80 -4.70
CA GLY A 77 -29.11 -7.52 -3.77
C GLY A 77 -29.45 -6.20 -3.11
N THR A 78 -30.08 -6.26 -1.93
CA THR A 78 -29.91 -5.20 -0.94
C THR A 78 -28.41 -5.07 -0.75
N ALA A 79 -27.80 -4.09 -1.43
CA ALA A 79 -26.47 -3.64 -1.09
C ALA A 79 -26.52 -3.35 0.42
N PRO A 80 -25.62 -3.93 1.24
CA PRO A 80 -25.54 -3.54 2.64
C PRO A 80 -25.43 -2.02 2.65
N GLY A 81 -26.38 -1.37 3.31
CA GLY A 81 -26.34 0.08 3.47
C GLY A 81 -24.97 0.42 4.00
N SER A 82 -24.25 1.30 3.29
CA SER A 82 -22.96 1.80 3.73
C SER A 82 -23.15 2.28 5.16
N SER A 83 -22.59 1.55 6.14
CA SER A 83 -22.57 2.04 7.51
C SER A 83 -21.83 3.36 7.46
N ALA A 84 -22.50 4.43 7.89
CA ALA A 84 -21.90 5.74 7.96
C ALA A 84 -20.65 5.65 8.85
N VAL A 85 -19.49 5.98 8.27
CA VAL A 85 -18.20 6.02 8.97
C VAL A 85 -17.72 7.46 9.03
N ALA A 86 -17.27 7.90 10.21
CA ALA A 86 -16.60 9.17 10.39
C ALA A 86 -15.10 8.92 10.60
N ALA A 87 -14.25 9.53 9.78
CA ALA A 87 -12.81 9.33 9.90
C ALA A 87 -12.02 10.57 9.50
N LEU A 88 -10.86 10.76 10.13
CA LEU A 88 -9.85 11.71 9.69
C LEU A 88 -8.50 11.02 9.79
N LEU A 89 -7.94 10.67 8.64
CA LEU A 89 -6.73 9.86 8.53
C LEU A 89 -5.67 10.58 7.72
N THR A 90 -4.43 10.39 8.14
CA THR A 90 -3.24 10.66 7.34
C THR A 90 -2.74 9.34 6.77
N VAL A 91 -2.66 9.25 5.45
CA VAL A 91 -2.15 8.09 4.72
C VAL A 91 -0.81 8.47 4.12
N THR A 92 0.26 7.78 4.51
CA THR A 92 1.60 7.99 3.97
C THR A 92 2.01 6.77 3.18
N LEU A 93 2.39 6.94 1.91
CA LEU A 93 2.89 5.89 1.02
C LEU A 93 4.33 6.19 0.63
N GLN A 94 5.16 5.16 0.63
CA GLN A 94 6.54 5.25 0.17
C GLN A 94 6.82 4.15 -0.84
N GLN A 95 7.27 4.53 -2.04
CA GLN A 95 7.42 3.60 -3.16
C GLN A 95 8.61 2.66 -2.97
N ASP A 96 9.72 3.18 -2.46
CA ASP A 96 10.90 2.43 -2.05
C ASP A 96 11.72 3.25 -1.04
N ALA A 97 12.80 2.67 -0.51
CA ALA A 97 13.61 3.31 0.52
C ALA A 97 14.33 4.60 0.08
N ALA A 98 14.51 4.82 -1.23
CA ALA A 98 15.12 6.03 -1.78
C ALA A 98 14.07 7.09 -2.18
N ALA A 99 12.82 6.69 -2.39
CA ALA A 99 11.72 7.59 -2.69
C ALA A 99 11.28 8.39 -1.45
N GLU A 100 10.97 9.67 -1.66
CA GLU A 100 10.32 10.50 -0.64
C GLU A 100 8.88 10.01 -0.39
N PRO A 101 8.46 9.86 0.88
CA PRO A 101 7.08 9.49 1.19
C PRO A 101 6.08 10.54 0.71
N VAL A 102 4.99 10.09 0.10
CA VAL A 102 3.85 10.93 -0.29
C VAL A 102 2.76 10.80 0.77
N GLN A 103 2.21 11.94 1.19
CA GLN A 103 1.19 12.01 2.22
C GLN A 103 -0.13 12.51 1.66
N TYR A 104 -1.21 11.85 2.07
CA TYR A 104 -2.59 12.18 1.77
C TYR A 104 -3.41 12.32 3.04
N VAL A 105 -4.48 13.09 2.95
CA VAL A 105 -5.52 13.18 3.97
C VAL A 105 -6.76 12.47 3.44
N LEU A 106 -7.39 11.66 4.29
CA LEU A 106 -8.70 11.09 4.03
C LEU A 106 -9.63 11.51 5.15
N GLU A 107 -10.62 12.33 4.82
CA GLU A 107 -11.70 12.72 5.70
C GLU A 107 -12.97 12.02 5.20
N CYS A 108 -13.65 11.28 6.07
CA CYS A 108 -14.95 10.69 5.79
C CYS A 108 -15.98 11.29 6.74
N VAL A 109 -17.07 11.80 6.19
CA VAL A 109 -18.22 12.33 6.92
C VAL A 109 -19.44 11.55 6.45
N ASP A 110 -20.09 10.83 7.37
CA ASP A 110 -21.22 9.95 7.09
C ASP A 110 -20.97 8.96 5.93
N GLY A 111 -19.73 8.45 5.83
CA GLY A 111 -19.31 7.51 4.80
C GLY A 111 -19.02 8.11 3.41
N ALA A 112 -19.10 9.44 3.25
CA ALA A 112 -18.70 10.15 2.04
C ALA A 112 -17.43 10.98 2.27
N PRO A 113 -16.63 11.28 1.22
CA PRO A 113 -15.45 12.13 1.36
C PRO A 113 -15.79 13.55 1.83
N GLY A 114 -15.09 14.00 2.86
CA GLY A 114 -15.11 15.38 3.34
C GLY A 114 -14.17 16.31 2.55
N PRO A 115 -14.33 17.63 2.69
CA PRO A 115 -13.57 18.63 1.94
C PRO A 115 -12.07 18.63 2.24
N ALA A 116 -11.62 18.06 3.36
CA ALA A 116 -10.20 17.94 3.67
C ALA A 116 -9.51 16.77 2.94
N SER A 117 -10.26 15.90 2.26
CA SER A 117 -9.70 14.74 1.57
C SER A 117 -8.82 15.14 0.39
N THR A 118 -7.60 14.63 0.37
CA THR A 118 -6.65 14.73 -0.76
C THR A 118 -6.30 13.36 -1.35
N LEU A 119 -6.75 12.27 -0.73
CA LEU A 119 -6.52 10.92 -1.22
C LEU A 119 -7.25 10.68 -2.56
N PRO A 120 -6.55 10.24 -3.62
CA PRO A 120 -7.20 9.79 -4.85
C PRO A 120 -8.16 8.63 -4.56
N GLY A 121 -9.38 8.68 -5.13
CA GLY A 121 -10.38 7.63 -4.91
C GLY A 121 -10.99 7.62 -3.51
N ALA A 122 -11.08 8.79 -2.85
CA ALA A 122 -11.60 8.93 -1.50
C ALA A 122 -12.98 8.27 -1.29
N GLU A 123 -13.86 8.25 -2.29
CA GLU A 123 -15.16 7.58 -2.20
C GLU A 123 -15.01 6.08 -1.93
N ALA A 124 -14.14 5.41 -2.68
CA ALA A 124 -13.84 4.00 -2.49
C ALA A 124 -13.14 3.76 -1.15
N ALA A 125 -12.25 4.67 -0.75
CA ALA A 125 -11.57 4.60 0.52
C ALA A 125 -12.53 4.69 1.72
N CYS A 126 -13.49 5.63 1.71
CA CYS A 126 -14.51 5.72 2.77
C CYS A 126 -15.41 4.47 2.81
N ALA A 127 -15.80 3.93 1.66
CA ALA A 127 -16.54 2.67 1.59
C ALA A 127 -15.73 1.48 2.16
N ALA A 128 -14.41 1.46 1.90
CA ALA A 128 -13.52 0.45 2.46
C ALA A 128 -13.38 0.58 3.98
N LEU A 129 -13.30 1.80 4.52
CA LEU A 129 -13.29 2.03 5.97
C LEU A 129 -14.57 1.51 6.63
N ALA A 130 -15.75 1.80 6.06
CA ALA A 130 -17.02 1.29 6.56
C ALA A 130 -17.07 -0.25 6.58
N ARG A 131 -16.48 -0.90 5.58
CA ARG A 131 -16.40 -2.37 5.46
C ARG A 131 -15.40 -3.00 6.42
N LEU A 132 -14.24 -2.38 6.61
CA LEU A 132 -13.13 -2.94 7.39
C LEU A 132 -13.26 -2.65 8.89
N GLY A 133 -13.80 -1.48 9.24
CA GLY A 133 -13.90 -0.97 10.60
C GLY A 133 -12.53 -0.64 11.23
N SER A 134 -12.56 0.04 12.38
CA SER A 134 -11.35 0.46 13.09
C SER A 134 -10.49 -0.71 13.59
N THR A 135 -11.12 -1.83 13.98
CA THR A 135 -10.43 -3.04 14.46
C THR A 135 -9.43 -3.60 13.45
N PHE A 136 -9.68 -3.48 12.14
CA PHE A 136 -8.74 -3.92 11.12
C PHE A 136 -7.40 -3.15 11.19
N PHE A 137 -7.45 -1.86 11.51
CA PHE A 137 -6.29 -0.98 11.56
C PHE A 137 -5.57 -1.02 12.92
N THR A 138 -6.26 -1.45 13.98
CA THR A 138 -5.66 -1.62 15.32
C THR A 138 -5.23 -3.06 15.61
N ALA A 139 -5.66 -4.02 14.79
CA ALA A 139 -5.29 -5.43 14.93
C ALA A 139 -3.78 -5.62 14.81
N ARG A 140 -3.21 -6.34 15.78
CA ARG A 140 -1.85 -6.86 15.68
C ARG A 140 -1.88 -8.26 15.07
N PRO A 141 -0.97 -8.59 14.14
CA PRO A 141 -0.83 -9.95 13.64
C PRO A 141 -0.66 -10.94 14.80
N SER A 142 -1.30 -12.11 14.69
CA SER A 142 -1.05 -13.21 15.62
C SER A 142 0.41 -13.64 15.50
N LYS A 143 1.04 -14.01 16.62
CA LYS A 143 2.41 -14.54 16.60
C LYS A 143 2.49 -15.95 16.05
N ASP A 144 1.37 -16.66 16.02
CA ASP A 144 1.28 -18.06 15.60
C ASP A 144 0.85 -18.20 14.12
N ILE A 145 0.69 -17.08 13.40
CA ILE A 145 0.34 -17.12 11.98
C ILE A 145 1.56 -17.53 11.16
N ILE A 146 1.38 -18.51 10.27
CA ILE A 146 2.41 -18.93 9.32
C ILE A 146 2.14 -18.22 7.99
N CYS A 147 3.12 -17.43 7.55
CA CYS A 147 3.05 -16.64 6.31
C CYS A 147 4.02 -17.20 5.27
N THR A 148 3.69 -17.04 3.98
CA THR A 148 4.62 -17.37 2.90
C THR A 148 5.71 -16.30 2.82
N GLN A 149 6.95 -16.68 2.49
CA GLN A 149 8.06 -15.74 2.28
C GLN A 149 8.02 -15.11 0.87
N GLN A 150 6.86 -14.61 0.46
CA GLN A 150 6.68 -13.95 -0.84
C GLN A 150 6.95 -12.45 -0.70
N TYR A 151 7.87 -11.94 -1.51
CA TYR A 151 8.11 -10.51 -1.63
C TYR A 151 7.27 -9.92 -2.76
N GLY A 152 6.39 -8.98 -2.42
CA GLY A 152 5.47 -8.29 -3.34
C GLY A 152 5.95 -6.91 -3.79
N GLY A 153 7.01 -6.35 -3.18
CA GLY A 153 7.61 -5.09 -3.59
C GLY A 153 8.21 -4.28 -2.45
N PRO A 154 8.94 -3.19 -2.76
CA PRO A 154 9.59 -2.34 -1.76
C PRO A 154 8.65 -1.36 -1.08
N GLN A 155 7.41 -1.26 -1.55
CA GLN A 155 6.45 -0.28 -1.08
C GLN A 155 6.08 -0.51 0.39
N THR A 156 5.93 0.59 1.11
CA THR A 156 5.39 0.60 2.47
C THR A 156 4.34 1.68 2.60
N ALA A 157 3.43 1.51 3.55
CA ALA A 157 2.46 2.54 3.88
C ALA A 157 2.22 2.61 5.38
N SER A 158 1.79 3.78 5.84
CA SER A 158 1.24 3.97 7.19
C SER A 158 -0.07 4.76 7.14
N ILE A 159 -0.98 4.40 8.03
CA ILE A 159 -2.25 5.08 8.24
C ILE A 159 -2.32 5.45 9.71
N SER A 160 -2.55 6.72 10.00
CA SER A 160 -2.75 7.24 11.36
C SER A 160 -3.94 8.19 11.44
N GLY A 161 -4.55 8.30 12.61
CA GLY A 161 -5.68 9.22 12.83
C GLY A 161 -6.80 8.54 13.62
N GLU A 162 -8.04 8.85 13.28
CA GLU A 162 -9.23 8.40 14.00
C GLU A 162 -10.27 7.79 13.03
N ILE A 163 -10.93 6.71 13.47
CA ILE A 163 -12.10 6.11 12.81
C ILE A 163 -13.18 5.91 13.88
N ASP A 164 -14.32 6.59 13.73
CA ASP A 164 -15.44 6.61 14.68
C ASP A 164 -14.98 6.90 16.13
N GLY A 165 -14.02 7.82 16.28
CA GLY A 165 -13.40 8.18 17.56
C GLY A 165 -12.47 7.12 18.16
N THR A 166 -12.11 6.09 17.38
CA THR A 166 -11.06 5.13 17.73
C THR A 166 -9.72 5.55 17.11
N PRO A 167 -8.66 5.78 17.92
CA PRO A 167 -7.34 6.07 17.39
C PRO A 167 -6.79 4.86 16.66
N VAL A 168 -6.26 5.08 15.46
CA VAL A 168 -5.63 4.04 14.65
C VAL A 168 -4.20 4.41 14.29
N LEU A 169 -3.33 3.39 14.29
CA LEU A 169 -1.99 3.45 13.74
C LEU A 169 -1.67 2.09 13.12
N ALA A 170 -1.66 2.05 11.80
CA ALA A 170 -1.39 0.84 11.02
C ALA A 170 -0.17 1.07 10.13
N ALA A 171 0.71 0.08 10.07
CA ALA A 171 1.77 -0.01 9.06
C ALA A 171 1.46 -1.16 8.10
N PHE A 172 1.89 -1.04 6.86
CA PHE A 172 1.71 -2.04 5.81
C PHE A 172 3.01 -2.22 5.04
N SER A 173 3.36 -3.46 4.74
CA SER A 173 4.48 -3.81 3.84
C SER A 173 4.04 -4.87 2.83
N LEU A 174 4.93 -5.21 1.90
CA LEU A 174 4.73 -6.28 0.93
C LEU A 174 5.82 -7.35 1.08
N THR A 175 6.21 -7.67 2.31
CA THR A 175 7.39 -8.52 2.59
C THR A 175 7.08 -10.01 2.75
N ASP A 176 5.82 -10.37 2.97
CA ASP A 176 5.36 -11.75 3.11
C ASP A 176 3.88 -11.87 2.70
N GLY A 177 3.37 -13.10 2.58
CA GLY A 177 2.00 -13.35 2.13
C GLY A 177 0.90 -12.83 3.05
N CYS A 178 1.16 -12.69 4.35
CA CYS A 178 0.17 -12.14 5.28
C CYS A 178 0.07 -10.63 5.13
N GLU A 179 1.21 -9.94 5.05
CA GLU A 179 1.26 -8.50 4.83
C GLU A 179 0.68 -8.11 3.46
N ILE A 180 1.00 -8.87 2.40
CA ILE A 180 0.39 -8.69 1.07
C ILE A 180 -1.13 -8.88 1.11
N SER A 181 -1.62 -9.92 1.80
CA SER A 181 -3.06 -10.16 1.97
C SER A 181 -3.75 -9.02 2.71
N ARG A 182 -3.08 -8.46 3.72
CA ARG A 182 -3.57 -7.31 4.48
C ARG A 182 -3.59 -6.03 3.64
N TRP A 183 -2.56 -5.80 2.82
CA TRP A 183 -2.53 -4.70 1.86
C TRP A 183 -3.71 -4.80 0.89
N ASN A 184 -3.94 -5.97 0.29
CA ASN A 184 -5.03 -6.19 -0.66
C ASN A 184 -6.41 -5.85 -0.09
N LYS A 185 -6.64 -6.13 1.20
CA LYS A 185 -7.89 -5.75 1.88
C LYS A 185 -8.08 -4.23 1.98
N ALA A 186 -6.99 -3.48 2.02
CA ALA A 186 -6.96 -2.02 2.15
C ALA A 186 -6.58 -1.31 0.83
N GLN A 187 -6.56 -2.01 -0.31
CA GLN A 187 -6.10 -1.45 -1.60
C GLN A 187 -6.94 -0.25 -2.07
N ASP A 188 -8.21 -0.18 -1.68
CA ASP A 188 -9.08 0.97 -2.01
C ASP A 188 -8.62 2.27 -1.30
N ILE A 189 -7.72 2.15 -0.31
CA ILE A 189 -7.08 3.26 0.41
C ILE A 189 -5.61 3.41 -0.03
N LEU A 190 -4.90 2.29 -0.23
CA LEU A 190 -3.46 2.26 -0.46
C LEU A 190 -3.05 2.15 -1.94
N GLY A 191 -4.01 1.91 -2.84
CA GLY A 191 -3.73 1.49 -4.20
C GLY A 191 -3.36 0.00 -4.32
N ALA A 192 -3.30 -0.48 -5.56
CA ALA A 192 -2.88 -1.84 -5.86
C ALA A 192 -1.40 -2.05 -5.48
N PRO A 193 -1.04 -3.19 -4.88
CA PRO A 193 0.36 -3.49 -4.61
C PRO A 193 1.14 -3.59 -5.92
N GLY A 194 2.35 -3.05 -5.93
CA GLY A 194 3.24 -3.02 -7.10
C GLY A 194 2.90 -1.96 -8.15
N ALA A 195 1.83 -1.16 -7.95
CA ALA A 195 1.53 -0.04 -8.84
C ALA A 195 2.55 1.10 -8.61
N GLN A 196 3.23 1.50 -9.69
CA GLN A 196 4.20 2.59 -9.75
C GLN A 196 3.63 3.79 -10.49
#